data_AF-A0A022L7Y3-F1
#
_entry.id   AF-A0A022L7Y3-F1
#
_cell.length_a   1.000
_cell.length_b   1.000
_cell.length_c   1.000
_cell.angle_alpha   90.00
_cell.angle_beta   90.00
_cell.angle_gamma   90.00
#
_symmetry.space_group_name_H-M   'P 1'
#
loop_
_entity.id
_entity.type
_entity.pdbx_description
1 polymer ?
#
loop_
_entity_poly.entity_id
_entity_poly.type
_entity_poly.pdbx_seq_one_letter_code
_entity_poly.pdbx_strand_id
1 'polypeptide(L)' 'MTGDEHMTQSQKSYLDTLAREADEEFPATLTRAEASEHIDRLQNGNPQID' A
#
# COMPACT_ATOMS: atom_id res chain seq x y z
N MET A 1 -7.13 -17.49 -2.20
CA MET A 1 -6.63 -16.42 -3.08
C MET A 1 -5.12 -16.54 -3.11
N THR A 2 -4.51 -16.37 -4.28
CA THR A 2 -3.06 -16.40 -4.52
C THR A 2 -2.41 -15.16 -3.87
N GLY A 3 -2.11 -15.27 -2.58
CA GLY A 3 -1.45 -14.22 -1.79
C GLY A 3 0.05 -14.07 -2.07
N ASP A 4 0.63 -14.93 -2.91
CA ASP A 4 2.07 -14.96 -3.24
C ASP A 4 2.41 -14.26 -4.57
N GLU A 5 1.42 -13.72 -5.28
CA GLU A 5 1.67 -12.94 -6.49
C GLU A 5 2.41 -11.65 -6.14
N HIS A 6 3.39 -11.24 -6.93
CA HIS A 6 3.98 -9.90 -6.79
C HIS A 6 2.89 -8.82 -6.92
N MET A 7 3.04 -7.71 -6.19
CA MET A 7 2.14 -6.57 -6.34
C MET A 7 2.05 -6.13 -7.80
N THR A 8 0.88 -5.66 -8.20
CA THR A 8 0.71 -5.03 -9.51
C THR A 8 1.39 -3.66 -9.53
N GLN A 9 1.75 -3.18 -10.73
CA GLN A 9 2.30 -1.82 -10.88
C GLN A 9 1.34 -0.75 -10.34
N SER A 10 0.02 -0.96 -10.49
CA SER A 10 -1.01 -0.06 -9.96
C SER A 10 -1.01 -0.02 -8.44
N GLN A 11 -0.93 -1.17 -7.77
CA GLN A 11 -0.79 -1.22 -6.31
C GLN A 11 0.49 -0.55 -5.85
N LYS A 12 1.63 -0.78 -6.54
CA LYS A 12 2.90 -0.12 -6.22
C LYS A 12 2.79 1.40 -6.24
N SER A 13 2.37 1.96 -7.36
CA SER A 13 2.26 3.41 -7.53
C SER A 13 1.30 4.06 -6.53
N TYR A 14 0.23 3.34 -6.18
CA TYR A 14 -0.73 3.84 -5.21
C TYR A 14 -0.21 3.76 -3.78
N LEU A 15 0.38 2.62 -3.39
CA LEU A 15 1.04 2.45 -2.10
C LEU A 15 2.17 3.48 -1.91
N ASP A 16 3.02 3.73 -2.91
CA ASP A 16 4.09 4.74 -2.87
C ASP A 16 3.54 6.15 -2.60
N THR A 17 2.36 6.47 -3.14
CA THR A 17 1.71 7.77 -2.91
C THR A 17 1.26 7.91 -1.46
N LEU A 18 0.55 6.92 -0.95
CA LEU A 18 0.05 6.90 0.43
C LEU A 18 1.19 6.84 1.45
N ALA A 19 2.23 6.04 1.15
CA ALA A 19 3.41 5.90 1.98
C ALA A 19 4.14 7.24 2.15
N ARG A 20 4.31 7.99 1.06
CA ARG A 20 4.89 9.34 1.09
C ARG A 20 4.05 10.33 1.91
N GLU A 21 2.72 10.24 1.86
CA GLU A 21 1.84 11.09 2.68
C GLU A 21 1.93 10.75 4.17
N ALA A 22 2.13 9.47 4.50
CA ALA A 22 2.29 8.98 5.86
C ALA A 22 3.75 9.02 6.37
N ASP A 23 4.71 9.44 5.55
CA ASP A 23 6.16 9.36 5.82
C ASP A 23 6.61 7.93 6.19
N GLU A 24 6.06 6.93 5.50
CA GLU A 24 6.38 5.51 5.65
C GLU A 24 7.10 4.95 4.40
N GLU A 25 7.88 3.88 4.58
CA GLU A 25 8.54 3.15 3.49
C GLU A 25 8.17 1.67 3.51
N PHE A 26 8.07 1.05 2.33
CA PHE A 26 7.72 -0.36 2.17
C PHE A 26 8.74 -1.11 1.30
N PRO A 27 8.91 -2.43 1.52
CA PRO A 27 9.69 -3.27 0.61
C PRO A 27 9.13 -3.23 -0.82
N ALA A 28 10.01 -3.14 -1.82
CA ALA A 28 9.61 -3.21 -3.23
C ALA A 28 9.13 -4.62 -3.66
N THR A 29 9.30 -5.62 -2.78
CA THR A 29 9.03 -7.03 -3.04
C THR A 29 7.74 -7.53 -2.41
N LEU A 30 6.88 -6.64 -1.86
CA LEU A 30 5.64 -7.09 -1.25
C LEU A 30 4.78 -7.85 -2.27
N THR A 31 4.06 -8.82 -1.74
CA THR A 31 3.04 -9.51 -2.50
C THR A 31 1.85 -8.58 -2.74
N ARG A 32 1.00 -9.00 -3.67
CA ARG A 32 -0.27 -8.37 -3.98
C ARG A 32 -1.18 -8.27 -2.76
N ALA A 33 -1.20 -9.30 -1.92
CA ALA A 33 -2.03 -9.34 -0.72
C ALA A 33 -1.50 -8.34 0.32
N GLU A 34 -0.20 -8.38 0.61
CA GLU A 34 0.46 -7.46 1.54
C GLU A 34 0.31 -6.00 1.09
N ALA A 35 0.50 -5.72 -0.21
CA ALA A 35 0.28 -4.39 -0.76
C ALA A 35 -1.16 -3.90 -0.57
N SER A 36 -2.15 -4.77 -0.76
CA SER A 36 -3.56 -4.43 -0.50
C SER A 36 -3.83 -4.14 0.96
N GLU A 37 -3.30 -4.93 1.90
CA GLU A 37 -3.46 -4.69 3.34
C GLU A 37 -2.85 -3.34 3.76
N HIS A 38 -1.67 -3.00 3.26
CA HIS A 38 -1.04 -1.71 3.54
C HIS A 38 -1.80 -0.53 2.93
N ILE A 39 -2.31 -0.68 1.70
CA ILE A 39 -3.16 0.33 1.06
C ILE A 39 -4.41 0.57 1.90
N ASP A 40 -5.11 -0.49 2.31
CA ASP A 40 -6.34 -0.37 3.11
C ASP A 40 -6.04 0.31 4.45
N ARG A 41 -4.93 -0.05 5.11
CA ARG A 41 -4.52 0.61 6.37
C ARG A 41 -4.24 2.10 6.18
N LEU A 42 -3.50 2.48 5.14
CA LEU A 42 -3.13 3.87 4.90
C LEU A 42 -4.32 4.72 4.44
N GLN A 43 -5.21 4.16 3.60
CA GLN A 43 -6.43 4.85 3.17
C GLN A 43 -7.41 5.09 4.33
N ASN A 44 -7.62 4.08 5.18
CA ASN A 44 -8.56 4.18 6.31
C ASN A 44 -7.95 4.91 7.51
N GLY A 45 -6.61 5.00 7.57
CA GLY A 45 -5.85 5.66 8.62
C GLY A 45 -5.46 7.11 8.32
N ASN A 46 -5.76 7.63 7.11
CA ASN A 46 -5.59 9.06 6.84
C ASN A 46 -6.70 9.81 7.61
N PRO A 47 -6.39 10.51 8.73
CA PRO A 47 -7.39 11.33 9.37
C PRO A 47 -7.82 12.33 8.32
N GLN A 48 -9.09 12.22 7.94
CA GLN A 48 -9.80 13.22 7.18
C GLN A 48 -9.36 14.58 7.72
N ILE A 49 -8.69 15.36 6.87
CA ILE A 49 -8.29 16.73 7.18
C ILE A 49 -9.60 17.45 7.56
N ASP A 50 -9.82 17.64 8.85
CA ASP A 50 -10.79 18.59 9.41
C ASP A 50 -10.23 20.01 9.30
#